data_AF-A0A316QTK7-F1
#
_entry.id   AF-A0A316QTK7-F1
#
_cell.length_a   1.000
_cell.length_b   1.000
_cell.length_c   1.000
_cell.angle_alpha   90.00
_cell.angle_beta   90.00
_cell.angle_gamma   90.00
#
_symmetry.space_group_name_H-M   'P 1'
#
loop_
_entity.id
_entity.type
_entity.pdbx_description
1 polymer ?
#
loop_
_entity_poly.entity_id
_entity_poly.type
_entity_poly.pdbx_seq_one_letter_code
_entity_poly.pdbx_strand_id
1 'polypeptide(L)'
;MDISPKHRILLLAVSVAILGLALFWWCRVEEQDPNRPLVELLEARGYQVESQQLYLVGSFPEQSIAQVLTGVDLEEAVAASLEGGFPSRIDAVGEVTLLLCALGNGDVITLFLLDGEAELCFIQPLDGGALKAIDPEVAP
;
A
#
# COMPACT_ATOMS: atom_id res chain seq x y z
N MET A 1 -4.38 -46.22 24.34
CA MET A 1 -3.54 -45.08 24.76
C MET A 1 -4.42 -44.22 25.66
N ASP A 2 -4.43 -44.52 26.96
CA ASP A 2 -5.34 -43.89 27.93
C ASP A 2 -4.77 -42.55 28.38
N ILE A 3 -5.28 -41.46 27.82
CA ILE A 3 -4.86 -40.12 28.21
C ILE A 3 -5.57 -39.80 29.53
N SER A 4 -4.82 -39.89 30.63
CA SER A 4 -5.28 -39.55 31.98
C SER A 4 -6.01 -38.18 31.99
N PRO A 5 -7.13 -38.04 32.70
CA PRO A 5 -8.00 -36.85 32.64
C PRO A 5 -7.27 -35.54 32.95
N LYS A 6 -6.19 -35.58 33.75
CA LYS A 6 -5.31 -34.45 34.02
C LYS A 6 -4.57 -33.95 32.77
N HIS A 7 -4.13 -34.86 31.90
CA HIS A 7 -3.44 -34.52 30.64
C HIS A 7 -4.42 -33.99 29.60
N ARG A 8 -5.67 -34.47 29.58
CA ARG A 8 -6.75 -33.88 28.74
C ARG A 8 -7.06 -32.44 29.15
N ILE A 9 -7.16 -32.16 30.45
CA ILE A 9 -7.42 -30.80 30.96
C ILE A 9 -6.23 -29.89 30.63
N LEU A 10 -4.99 -30.38 30.78
CA LEU A 10 -3.80 -29.63 30.41
C LEU A 10 -3.78 -29.29 28.91
N LEU A 11 -4.06 -30.28 28.05
CA LEU A 11 -4.11 -30.09 26.59
C LEU A 11 -5.21 -29.11 26.16
N LEU A 12 -6.38 -29.17 26.82
CA LEU A 12 -7.47 -28.22 26.59
C LEU A 12 -7.08 -26.80 27.01
N ALA A 13 -6.45 -26.64 28.18
CA ALA A 13 -5.99 -25.34 28.66
C ALA A 13 -4.94 -24.73 27.71
N VAL A 14 -3.99 -25.53 27.23
CA VAL A 14 -2.98 -25.09 26.26
C VAL A 14 -3.63 -24.71 24.92
N SER A 15 -4.61 -25.49 24.43
CA SER A 15 -5.32 -25.18 23.19
C SER A 15 -6.10 -23.87 23.28
N VAL A 16 -6.79 -23.63 24.40
CA VAL A 16 -7.50 -22.38 24.65
C VAL A 16 -6.53 -21.20 24.74
N ALA A 17 -5.37 -21.38 25.38
CA ALA A 17 -4.34 -20.35 25.45
C ALA A 17 -3.77 -20.01 24.06
N ILE A 18 -3.52 -21.01 23.21
CA ILE A 18 -3.03 -20.80 21.84
C ILE A 18 -4.10 -20.10 20.99
N LEU A 19 -5.37 -20.51 21.09
CA LEU A 19 -6.49 -19.85 20.39
C LEU A 19 -6.66 -18.39 20.86
N GLY A 20 -6.53 -18.14 22.15
CA GLY A 20 -6.57 -16.79 22.71
C GLY A 20 -5.43 -15.91 22.21
N LEU A 21 -4.20 -16.44 22.15
CA LEU A 21 -3.08 -15.71 21.54
C LEU A 21 -3.29 -15.47 20.05
N ALA A 22 -3.80 -16.46 19.30
CA ALA A 22 -4.05 -16.31 17.88
C ALA A 22 -5.09 -15.21 17.60
N LEU A 23 -6.19 -15.17 18.37
CA LEU A 23 -7.20 -14.11 18.27
C LEU A 23 -6.65 -12.74 18.68
N PHE A 24 -5.84 -12.70 19.74
CA PHE A 24 -5.20 -11.46 20.18
C PHE A 24 -4.24 -10.89 19.12
N TRP A 25 -3.46 -11.77 18.49
CA TRP A 25 -2.60 -11.39 17.38
C TRP A 25 -3.42 -11.01 16.14
N TRP A 26 -4.50 -11.72 15.83
CA TRP A 26 -5.40 -11.41 14.72
C TRP A 26 -6.02 -10.01 14.85
N CYS A 27 -6.53 -9.65 16.03
CA CYS A 27 -7.06 -8.29 16.26
C CYS A 27 -5.97 -7.20 16.12
N ARG A 28 -4.71 -7.50 16.45
CA ARG A 28 -3.62 -6.52 16.28
C ARG A 28 -3.15 -6.37 14.83
N VAL A 29 -3.24 -7.43 14.03
CA VAL A 29 -2.80 -7.42 12.64
C VAL A 29 -3.63 -6.45 11.80
N GLU A 30 -4.94 -6.39 12.02
CA GLU A 30 -5.85 -5.52 11.26
C GLU A 30 -5.68 -4.02 11.59
N GLU A 31 -5.05 -3.70 12.72
CA GLU A 31 -4.78 -2.33 13.17
C GLU A 31 -3.39 -1.82 12.72
N GLN A 32 -2.53 -2.71 12.20
CA GLN A 32 -1.17 -2.38 11.76
C GLN A 32 -0.99 -2.35 10.24
N ASP A 33 -2.07 -2.40 9.45
CA ASP A 33 -1.96 -2.37 8.00
C ASP A 33 -1.43 -1.00 7.54
N PRO A 34 -0.14 -0.88 7.17
CA PRO A 34 0.48 0.41 6.88
C PRO A 34 -0.10 1.03 5.60
N ASN A 35 -0.79 0.21 4.81
CA ASN A 35 -1.40 0.57 3.55
C ASN A 35 -2.85 1.07 3.68
N ARG A 36 -3.48 0.92 4.86
CA ARG A 36 -4.87 1.36 5.11
C ARG A 36 -5.13 2.85 4.80
N PRO A 37 -4.29 3.82 5.23
CA PRO A 37 -4.50 5.22 4.87
C PRO A 37 -4.39 5.47 3.37
N LEU A 38 -3.60 4.66 2.65
CA LEU A 38 -3.46 4.76 1.20
C LEU A 38 -4.68 4.21 0.47
N VAL A 39 -5.21 3.09 0.96
CA VAL A 39 -6.46 2.51 0.47
C VAL A 39 -7.61 3.50 0.68
N GLU A 40 -7.74 4.07 1.88
CA GLU A 40 -8.79 5.07 2.16
C GLU A 40 -8.64 6.31 1.25
N LEU A 41 -7.41 6.72 0.94
CA LEU A 41 -7.15 7.83 0.03
C LEU A 41 -7.55 7.48 -1.42
N LEU A 42 -7.26 6.26 -1.88
CA LEU A 42 -7.66 5.78 -3.21
C LEU A 42 -9.17 5.55 -3.31
N GLU A 43 -9.81 5.00 -2.28
CA GLU A 43 -11.26 4.82 -2.18
C GLU A 43 -12.00 6.17 -2.15
N ALA A 44 -11.48 7.15 -1.40
CA ALA A 44 -12.01 8.52 -1.40
C ALA A 44 -11.95 9.17 -2.79
N ARG A 45 -11.09 8.66 -3.67
CA ARG A 45 -10.95 9.07 -5.06
C ARG A 45 -11.64 8.12 -6.03
N GLY A 46 -12.53 7.24 -5.56
CA GLY A 46 -13.36 6.37 -6.39
C GLY A 46 -12.71 5.04 -6.80
N TYR A 47 -11.46 4.78 -6.44
CA TYR A 47 -10.76 3.54 -6.78
C TYR A 47 -10.95 2.51 -5.66
N GLN A 48 -11.64 1.40 -5.95
CA GLN A 48 -11.73 0.28 -5.02
C GLN A 48 -10.43 -0.53 -5.08
N VAL A 49 -9.57 -0.31 -4.08
CA VAL A 49 -8.26 -0.97 -3.95
C VAL A 49 -8.17 -1.63 -2.59
N GLU A 50 -7.79 -2.91 -2.53
CA GLU A 50 -7.51 -3.58 -1.26
C GLU A 50 -6.06 -3.35 -0.81
N SER A 51 -5.79 -3.31 0.50
CA SER A 51 -4.43 -3.13 1.04
C SER A 51 -3.42 -4.16 0.52
N GLN A 52 -3.92 -5.35 0.15
CA GLN A 52 -3.14 -6.47 -0.38
C GLN A 52 -2.76 -6.29 -1.85
N GLN A 53 -3.44 -5.41 -2.59
CA GLN A 53 -3.14 -5.08 -3.98
C GLN A 53 -2.01 -4.04 -4.09
N LEU A 54 -1.70 -3.34 -3.00
CA LEU A 54 -0.55 -2.44 -2.91
C LEU A 54 0.73 -3.26 -2.72
N TYR A 55 1.44 -3.43 -3.83
CA TYR A 55 2.71 -4.12 -3.89
C TYR A 55 3.86 -3.16 -3.58
N LEU A 56 4.59 -3.44 -2.49
CA LEU A 56 5.83 -2.74 -2.14
C LEU A 56 6.97 -3.17 -3.06
N VAL A 57 7.42 -2.24 -3.91
CA VAL A 57 8.59 -2.44 -4.77
C VAL A 57 9.88 -2.32 -3.97
N GLY A 58 9.92 -1.34 -3.07
CA GLY A 58 11.07 -1.12 -2.20
C GLY A 58 11.00 0.19 -1.43
N SER A 59 11.87 0.29 -0.43
CA SER A 59 12.11 1.50 0.36
C SER A 59 13.55 1.95 0.15
N PHE A 60 13.72 3.24 -0.11
CA PHE A 60 14.96 3.91 -0.47
C PHE A 60 15.24 5.00 0.57
N PRO A 61 16.06 4.72 1.59
CA PRO A 61 16.39 5.69 2.63
C PRO A 61 17.34 6.77 2.09
N GLU A 62 17.18 7.99 2.60
CA GLU A 62 18.02 9.16 2.29
C GLU A 62 18.08 9.50 0.79
N GLN A 63 17.00 9.20 0.06
CA GLN A 63 16.86 9.51 -1.37
C GLN A 63 15.68 10.45 -1.61
N SER A 64 15.64 11.04 -2.80
CA SER A 64 14.49 11.80 -3.27
C SER A 64 13.71 11.02 -4.33
N ILE A 65 12.43 11.34 -4.49
CA ILE A 65 11.56 10.66 -5.48
C ILE A 65 12.12 10.86 -6.89
N ALA A 66 12.70 12.03 -7.20
CA ALA A 66 13.36 12.29 -8.48
C ALA A 66 14.56 11.36 -8.76
N GLN A 67 15.22 10.85 -7.72
CA GLN A 67 16.33 9.91 -7.86
C GLN A 67 15.87 8.45 -8.01
N VAL A 68 14.76 8.11 -7.35
CA VAL A 68 14.19 6.75 -7.39
C VAL A 68 13.38 6.52 -8.66
N LEU A 69 12.66 7.54 -9.14
CA LEU A 69 11.87 7.46 -10.36
C LEU A 69 12.81 7.34 -11.56
N THR A 70 12.84 6.15 -12.17
CA THR A 70 13.65 5.86 -13.35
C THR A 70 12.78 5.25 -14.44
N GLY A 71 12.98 5.66 -15.69
CA GLY A 71 12.24 5.13 -16.85
C GLY A 71 10.88 5.77 -17.12
N VAL A 72 10.53 6.85 -16.40
CA VAL A 72 9.31 7.65 -16.61
C VAL A 72 9.70 9.12 -16.64
N ASP A 73 9.01 9.92 -17.46
CA ASP A 73 9.23 11.37 -17.47
C ASP A 73 8.75 11.99 -16.14
N LEU A 74 9.66 12.66 -15.44
CA LEU A 74 9.42 13.21 -14.12
C LEU A 74 8.43 14.38 -14.18
N GLU A 75 8.48 15.21 -15.22
CA GLU A 75 7.55 16.34 -15.37
C GLU A 75 6.15 15.83 -15.64
N GLU A 76 6.01 14.79 -16.48
CA GLU A 76 4.73 14.14 -16.75
C GLU A 76 4.14 13.49 -15.49
N ALA A 77 4.97 12.78 -14.71
CA ALA A 77 4.53 12.15 -13.47
C ALA A 77 4.10 13.18 -12.42
N VAL A 78 4.84 14.28 -12.30
CA VAL A 78 4.50 15.41 -11.41
C VAL A 78 3.21 16.09 -11.86
N ALA A 79 3.03 16.32 -13.17
CA ALA A 79 1.82 16.92 -13.71
C ALA A 79 0.59 16.07 -13.40
N ALA A 80 0.63 14.77 -13.69
CA ALA A 80 -0.45 13.83 -13.38
C ALA A 80 -0.74 13.76 -11.87
N SER A 81 0.31 13.80 -11.05
CA SER A 81 0.19 13.78 -9.59
C SER A 81 -0.41 15.07 -9.01
N LEU A 82 -0.02 16.23 -9.54
CA LEU A 82 -0.60 17.53 -9.18
C LEU A 82 -2.06 17.65 -9.61
N GLU A 83 -2.40 17.14 -10.81
CA GLU A 83 -3.79 17.03 -11.27
C GLU A 83 -4.61 16.10 -10.35
N GLY A 84 -4.00 15.02 -9.88
CA GLY A 84 -4.52 14.17 -8.82
C GLY A 84 -4.50 14.82 -7.42
N GLY A 85 -4.12 16.09 -7.26
CA GLY A 85 -4.16 16.80 -5.99
C GLY A 85 -3.15 16.33 -4.94
N PHE A 86 -2.05 15.69 -5.35
CA PHE A 86 -0.93 15.34 -4.48
C PHE A 86 0.11 16.47 -4.43
N PRO A 87 0.94 16.56 -3.36
CA PRO A 87 1.89 17.65 -3.18
C PRO A 87 3.06 17.63 -4.18
N SER A 88 3.43 16.45 -4.68
CA SER A 88 4.48 16.20 -5.68
C SER A 88 5.86 16.78 -5.31
N ARG A 89 6.28 16.70 -4.04
CA ARG A 89 7.61 17.19 -3.62
C ARG A 89 8.72 16.21 -3.97
N ILE A 90 9.10 16.19 -5.23
CA ILE A 90 10.05 15.24 -5.80
C ILE A 90 11.51 15.44 -5.39
N ASP A 91 11.89 16.66 -5.01
CA ASP A 91 13.26 17.03 -4.62
C ASP A 91 13.53 16.83 -3.12
N ALA A 92 12.49 16.54 -2.33
CA ALA A 92 12.64 16.32 -0.90
C ALA A 92 13.37 15.00 -0.63
N VAL A 93 14.29 15.03 0.33
CA VAL A 93 15.12 13.87 0.72
C VAL A 93 14.58 13.30 2.02
N GLY A 94 14.32 11.99 2.02
CA GLY A 94 13.76 11.28 3.17
C GLY A 94 13.73 9.77 2.92
N GLU A 95 12.85 9.06 3.61
CA GLU A 95 12.56 7.66 3.32
C GLU A 95 11.54 7.56 2.19
N VAL A 96 12.01 7.24 0.98
CA VAL A 96 11.14 7.09 -0.18
C VAL A 96 10.65 5.65 -0.29
N THR A 97 9.34 5.46 -0.27
CA THR A 97 8.72 4.13 -0.44
C THR A 97 7.93 4.08 -1.74
N LEU A 98 8.18 3.07 -2.56
CA LEU A 98 7.50 2.86 -3.84
C LEU A 98 6.48 1.72 -3.72
N LEU A 99 5.21 2.04 -3.94
CA LEU A 99 4.11 1.09 -4.02
C LEU A 99 3.52 1.09 -5.43
N LEU A 100 3.14 -0.09 -5.90
CA LEU A 100 2.41 -0.29 -7.15
C LEU A 100 1.09 -0.97 -6.85
N CYS A 101 0.03 -0.56 -7.54
CA CYS A 101 -1.28 -1.22 -7.47
C CYS A 101 -1.79 -1.49 -8.89
N ALA A 102 -2.01 -2.75 -9.22
CA ALA A 102 -2.61 -3.13 -10.49
C ALA A 102 -4.13 -2.92 -10.44
N LEU A 103 -4.67 -2.17 -11.39
CA LEU A 103 -6.10 -1.98 -11.58
C LEU A 103 -6.68 -3.11 -12.45
N GLY A 104 -7.99 -3.36 -12.32
CA GLY A 104 -8.68 -4.46 -13.03
C GLY A 104 -8.66 -4.34 -14.57
N ASN A 105 -8.46 -3.11 -15.08
CA ASN A 105 -8.28 -2.76 -16.48
C ASN A 105 -6.84 -2.96 -17.00
N GLY A 106 -5.91 -3.40 -16.16
CA GLY A 106 -4.51 -3.65 -16.51
C GLY A 106 -3.58 -2.45 -16.33
N ASP A 107 -4.13 -1.26 -16.07
CA ASP A 107 -3.37 -0.07 -15.71
C ASP A 107 -2.73 -0.24 -14.31
N VAL A 108 -1.60 0.41 -14.07
CA VAL A 108 -0.89 0.33 -12.79
C VAL A 108 -0.84 1.70 -12.13
N ILE A 109 -1.39 1.82 -10.93
CA ILE A 109 -1.16 2.98 -10.07
C ILE A 109 0.22 2.88 -9.47
N THR A 110 1.01 3.93 -9.63
CA THR A 110 2.32 4.09 -9.02
C THR A 110 2.24 5.15 -7.94
N LEU A 111 2.59 4.79 -6.71
CA LEU A 111 2.54 5.65 -5.54
C LEU A 111 3.93 5.73 -4.90
N PHE A 112 4.41 6.95 -4.71
CA PHE A 112 5.61 7.26 -3.95
C PHE A 112 5.22 7.94 -2.65
N LEU A 113 5.65 7.35 -1.53
CA LEU A 113 5.62 8.00 -0.24
C LEU A 113 6.98 8.58 0.10
N LEU A 114 6.96 9.70 0.80
CA LEU A 114 8.12 10.26 1.48
C LEU A 114 7.82 10.27 2.98
N ASP A 115 8.66 9.61 3.78
CA ASP A 115 8.51 9.51 5.23
C ASP A 115 7.12 8.99 5.68
N GLY A 116 6.50 8.15 4.85
CA GLY A 116 5.16 7.57 5.09
C GLY A 116 3.98 8.43 4.61
N GLU A 117 4.23 9.60 4.02
CA GLU A 117 3.20 10.48 3.45
C GLU A 117 3.15 10.35 1.92
N ALA A 118 1.96 10.30 1.33
CA ALA A 118 1.80 10.19 -0.11
C ALA A 118 2.19 11.51 -0.82
N GLU A 119 3.34 11.50 -1.52
CA GLU A 119 3.87 12.68 -2.19
C GLU A 119 3.59 12.67 -3.68
N LEU A 120 3.71 11.53 -4.35
CA LEU A 120 3.56 11.46 -5.79
C LEU A 120 2.75 10.23 -6.21
N CYS A 121 1.73 10.45 -7.04
CA CYS A 121 0.80 9.41 -7.47
C CYS A 121 0.37 9.59 -8.92
N PHE A 122 0.44 8.53 -9.72
CA PHE A 122 0.00 8.57 -11.12
C PHE A 122 -0.38 7.18 -11.61
N ILE A 123 -1.15 7.13 -12.70
CA ILE A 123 -1.57 5.89 -13.35
C ILE A 123 -0.73 5.69 -14.61
N GLN A 124 -0.08 4.54 -14.70
CA GLN A 124 0.63 4.07 -15.88
C GLN A 124 -0.29 3.16 -16.70
N PRO A 125 -0.74 3.60 -17.88
CA PRO A 125 -1.55 2.75 -18.73
C PRO A 125 -0.72 1.61 -19.32
N LEU A 126 -1.30 0.41 -19.40
CA LEU A 126 -0.62 -0.77 -19.94
C LEU A 126 -0.21 -0.59 -21.41
N ASP A 127 -0.95 0.24 -22.15
CA ASP A 127 -0.71 0.55 -23.56
C ASP A 127 0.57 1.38 -23.79
N GLY A 128 1.29 1.77 -22.72
CA GLY A 128 2.48 2.63 -22.81
C GLY A 128 2.16 4.06 -23.25
N GLY A 129 0.91 4.48 -23.09
CA GLY A 129 0.46 5.85 -23.34
C GLY A 129 0.89 6.82 -22.24
N ALA A 130 0.44 8.07 -22.38
CA ALA A 130 0.71 9.13 -21.41
C ALA A 130 0.20 8.76 -20.01
N LEU A 131 0.93 9.21 -18.99
CA LEU A 131 0.55 9.02 -17.59
C LEU A 131 -0.77 9.74 -17.32
N LYS A 132 -1.66 9.10 -16.56
CA LYS A 132 -2.95 9.68 -16.19
C LYS A 132 -2.93 10.08 -14.72
N ALA A 133 -3.62 11.18 -14.42
CA ALA A 133 -3.90 11.59 -13.05
C ALA A 133 -4.89 10.62 -12.38
N ILE A 134 -4.81 10.51 -11.04
CA ILE A 134 -5.89 9.89 -10.26
C ILE A 134 -7.04 10.90 -10.18
N ASP A 135 -8.07 10.65 -10.97
CA ASP A 135 -9.30 11.45 -11.00
C ASP A 135 -10.51 10.61 -10.54
N PRO A 136 -11.30 11.07 -9.55
CA PRO A 136 -12.54 10.43 -9.14
C PRO A 136 -13.64 10.38 -10.21
N GLU A 137 -13.62 11.24 -11.23
CA GLU A 137 -14.58 11.17 -12.35
C GLU A 137 -14.22 10.09 -13.38
N VAL A 138 -12.98 9.60 -13.37
CA VAL A 138 -12.45 8.63 -14.34
C VAL A 138 -12.23 7.26 -13.70
N ALA A 139 -12.60 7.10 -12.42
CA ALA A 139 -12.53 5.84 -11.72
C ALA A 139 -13.40 4.77 -12.42
N PRO A 140 -12.88 3.54 -12.62
CA PRO A 140 -13.57 2.46 -13.34
C PRO A 140 -14.80 1.91 -12.62
#